data_AF-A0A8J2XRP9-F1
#
_entry.id   AF-A0A8J2XRP9-F1
#
_cell.length_a   1.000
_cell.length_b   1.000
_cell.length_c   1.000
_cell.angle_alpha   90.00
_cell.angle_beta   90.00
_cell.angle_gamma   90.00
#
_symmetry.space_group_name_H-M   'P 1'
#
loop_
_entity.id
_entity.type
_entity.pdbx_description
1 polymer ?
#
loop_
_entity_poly.entity_id
_entity_poly.type
_entity_poly.pdbx_seq_one_letter_code
_entity_poly.pdbx_strand_id
1 'polypeptide(L)'
;MQQQEVIAYTIPVTRQGQKAYFQIRMPHNLRRIIGVEWGMLPDQGERGLPPSPIDPHFQFQPNELFGKLVLQAPGCGGIFYQDDLVKDKNIHLDENIGFRNWTPALWTHNRKKAEWELSLPHTDFVEGYFWNQRTDDDAYFVHIYLWIEKTAA
;
A
#
# COMPACT_ATOMS: atom_id res chain seq x y z
N MET A 1 -24.05 -15.59 8.06
CA MET A 1 -23.78 -14.38 7.26
C MET A 1 -22.28 -14.23 7.11
N GLN A 2 -21.77 -13.80 5.96
CA GLN A 2 -20.37 -13.44 5.79
C GLN A 2 -20.15 -12.02 6.34
N GLN A 3 -19.09 -11.82 7.13
CA GLN A 3 -18.70 -10.50 7.63
C GLN A 3 -17.34 -10.13 7.03
N GLN A 4 -17.25 -8.94 6.44
CA GLN A 4 -15.99 -8.37 5.94
C GLN A 4 -15.42 -7.39 6.96
N GLU A 5 -14.09 -7.37 7.09
CA GLU A 5 -13.37 -6.48 8.00
C GLU A 5 -12.02 -6.07 7.39
N VAL A 6 -11.47 -4.95 7.86
CA VAL A 6 -10.10 -4.51 7.55
C VAL A 6 -9.23 -4.58 8.80
N ILE A 7 -8.07 -5.21 8.66
CA ILE A 7 -6.98 -5.13 9.64
C ILE A 7 -5.97 -4.11 9.14
N ALA A 8 -5.75 -3.05 9.91
CA ALA A 8 -4.76 -2.02 9.62
C ALA A 8 -3.47 -2.27 10.42
N TYR A 9 -2.32 -2.19 9.74
CA TYR A 9 -0.99 -2.29 10.34
C TYR A 9 -0.11 -1.15 9.83
N THR A 10 0.69 -0.57 10.72
CA THR A 10 1.54 0.58 10.39
C THR A 10 2.99 0.29 10.73
N ILE A 11 3.89 0.59 9.81
CA ILE A 11 5.33 0.42 9.96
C ILE A 11 5.99 1.80 9.97
N PRO A 12 6.63 2.21 11.07
CA PRO A 12 7.48 3.40 11.06
C PRO A 12 8.77 3.11 10.29
N VAL A 13 9.08 3.95 9.31
CA VAL A 13 10.35 3.95 8.58
C VAL A 13 11.13 5.19 9.00
N THR A 14 12.27 5.00 9.64
CA THR A 14 13.04 6.08 10.28
C THR A 14 14.44 6.26 9.74
N ARG A 15 14.90 5.36 8.85
CA ARG A 15 16.24 5.41 8.25
C ARG A 15 16.30 4.72 6.89
N GLN A 16 17.25 5.16 6.07
CA GLN A 16 17.61 4.52 4.81
C GLN A 16 17.93 3.05 4.97
N GLY A 17 17.53 2.22 3.99
CA GLY A 17 17.83 0.79 3.98
C GLY A 17 17.13 -0.03 5.07
N GLN A 18 16.26 0.56 5.89
CA GLN A 18 15.57 -0.13 6.98
C GLN A 18 14.80 -1.34 6.47
N LYS A 19 15.11 -2.52 7.00
CA LYS A 19 14.29 -3.71 6.84
C LYS A 19 13.49 -3.97 8.11
N ALA A 20 12.18 -3.74 8.05
CA ALA A 20 11.26 -3.96 9.15
C ALA A 20 10.55 -5.31 8.97
N TYR A 21 10.74 -6.24 9.90
CA TYR A 21 10.00 -7.49 9.96
C TYR A 21 8.81 -7.33 10.90
N PHE A 22 7.66 -7.90 10.56
CA PHE A 22 6.44 -7.75 11.31
C PHE A 22 5.52 -8.97 11.21
N GLN A 23 4.57 -9.04 12.15
CA GLN A 23 3.50 -10.03 12.16
C GLN A 23 2.16 -9.31 12.39
N ILE A 24 1.17 -9.61 11.56
CA ILE A 24 -0.21 -9.12 11.69
C ILE A 24 -1.03 -10.28 12.22
N ARG A 25 -1.63 -10.12 13.40
CA ARG A 25 -2.49 -11.16 13.98
C ARG A 25 -3.80 -11.26 13.21
N MET A 26 -4.23 -12.50 12.95
CA MET A 26 -5.47 -12.80 12.28
C MET A 26 -6.53 -13.23 13.29
N PRO A 27 -7.82 -12.92 13.05
CA PRO A 27 -8.89 -13.38 13.91
C PRO A 27 -9.10 -14.90 13.74
N HIS A 28 -9.48 -15.59 14.81
CA HIS A 28 -9.67 -17.04 14.80
C HIS A 28 -10.78 -17.52 13.85
N ASN A 29 -11.76 -16.66 13.56
CA ASN A 29 -12.83 -16.93 12.60
C ASN A 29 -12.52 -16.42 11.18
N LEU A 30 -11.25 -16.15 10.87
CA LEU A 30 -10.79 -15.85 9.52
C LEU A 30 -11.17 -16.99 8.57
N ARG A 31 -11.76 -16.64 7.43
CA ARG A 31 -12.03 -17.56 6.34
C ARG A 31 -11.08 -17.36 5.17
N ARG A 32 -10.90 -16.11 4.74
CA ARG A 32 -10.02 -15.76 3.62
C ARG A 32 -9.54 -14.32 3.72
N ILE A 33 -8.36 -14.06 3.18
CA ILE A 33 -7.93 -12.71 2.80
C ILE A 33 -8.54 -12.45 1.42
N ILE A 34 -9.20 -11.31 1.27
CA ILE A 34 -9.92 -10.90 0.05
C ILE A 34 -9.28 -9.69 -0.64
N GLY A 35 -8.28 -9.06 -0.01
CA GLY A 35 -7.54 -7.98 -0.63
C GLY A 35 -6.41 -7.45 0.25
N VAL A 36 -5.42 -6.87 -0.42
CA VAL A 36 -4.33 -6.13 0.21
C VAL A 36 -4.34 -4.72 -0.35
N GLU A 37 -4.47 -3.72 0.52
CA GLU A 37 -4.18 -2.33 0.19
C GLU A 37 -3.00 -1.87 1.01
N TRP A 38 -2.14 -1.06 0.42
CA TRP A 38 -1.00 -0.54 1.13
C TRP A 38 -0.49 0.74 0.47
N GLY A 39 0.25 1.54 1.22
CA GLY A 39 0.80 2.80 0.73
C GLY A 39 1.57 3.56 1.80
N MET A 40 2.17 4.66 1.38
CA MET A 40 2.81 5.63 2.28
C MET A 40 1.85 6.77 2.56
N LEU A 41 1.79 7.21 3.82
CA LEU A 41 1.32 8.56 4.16
C LEU A 41 2.53 9.41 4.54
N PRO A 42 2.75 10.58 3.90
CA PRO A 42 3.72 11.54 4.41
C PRO A 42 3.24 12.08 5.78
N ASP A 43 4.17 12.27 6.71
CA ASP A 43 3.88 12.83 8.06
C ASP A 43 3.58 14.34 8.03
N GLN A 44 3.65 14.98 6.86
CA GLN A 44 3.46 16.42 6.69
C GLN A 44 2.73 16.69 5.37
N GLY A 45 1.63 17.44 5.46
CA GLY A 45 0.66 17.68 4.40
C GLY A 45 1.27 17.98 3.03
N GLU A 46 0.72 17.32 2.02
CA GLU A 46 1.05 17.54 0.61
C GLU A 46 1.02 19.03 0.29
N ARG A 47 2.19 19.60 0.00
CA ARG A 47 2.28 20.93 -0.60
C ARG A 47 1.81 20.80 -2.04
N GLY A 48 0.57 21.19 -2.29
CA GLY A 48 0.03 21.30 -3.65
C GLY A 48 0.96 22.16 -4.50
N LEU A 49 1.52 21.56 -5.54
CA LEU A 49 2.24 22.32 -6.56
C LEU A 49 1.22 23.12 -7.36
N PRO A 50 1.54 24.37 -7.74
CA PRO A 50 0.66 25.16 -8.59
C PRO A 50 0.48 24.47 -9.95
N PRO A 51 -0.70 24.60 -10.59
CA PRO A 51 -0.92 24.02 -11.92
C PRO A 51 0.04 24.66 -12.92
N SER A 52 0.88 23.84 -13.56
CA SER A 52 1.71 24.30 -14.67
C SER A 52 0.89 24.28 -15.96
N PRO A 53 0.84 25.36 -16.74
CA PRO A 53 0.35 25.28 -18.11
C PRO A 53 1.25 24.32 -18.89
N ILE A 54 0.64 23.38 -19.64
CA ILE A 54 1.37 22.37 -20.42
C ILE A 54 2.37 23.07 -21.37
N ASP A 55 3.66 22.84 -21.12
CA ASP A 55 4.83 23.48 -21.75
C ASP A 55 5.59 22.47 -22.64
N PRO A 56 6.15 22.86 -23.81
CA PRO A 56 6.92 22.01 -24.72
C PRO A 56 8.14 21.26 -24.13
N HIS A 57 8.57 21.55 -22.91
CA HIS A 57 9.57 20.77 -22.17
C HIS A 57 8.94 19.68 -21.29
N PHE A 58 8.16 18.76 -21.87
CA PHE A 58 7.52 17.65 -21.15
C PHE A 58 8.57 16.77 -20.42
N GLN A 59 8.85 17.08 -19.15
CA GLN A 59 9.83 16.42 -18.29
C GLN A 59 9.15 15.36 -17.44
N PHE A 60 9.11 14.12 -17.94
CA PHE A 60 8.72 12.96 -17.12
C PHE A 60 9.80 12.70 -16.07
N GLN A 61 9.43 12.69 -14.79
CA GLN A 61 10.34 12.29 -13.74
C GLN A 61 10.21 10.78 -13.52
N PRO A 62 11.32 10.02 -13.47
CA PRO A 62 11.23 8.60 -13.15
C PRO A 62 10.61 8.44 -11.76
N ASN A 63 9.56 7.62 -11.66
CA ASN A 63 8.95 7.27 -10.39
C ASN A 63 10.00 6.70 -9.44
N GLU A 64 9.87 7.00 -8.16
CA GLU A 64 10.87 6.63 -7.17
C GLU A 64 10.44 5.39 -6.40
N LEU A 65 11.30 4.37 -6.38
CA LEU A 65 11.12 3.18 -5.56
C LEU A 65 11.42 3.52 -4.10
N PHE A 66 10.40 3.49 -3.27
CA PHE A 66 10.50 3.72 -1.83
C PHE A 66 10.82 2.44 -1.08
N GLY A 67 10.41 1.29 -1.59
CA GLY A 67 10.72 0.03 -0.94
C GLY A 67 9.89 -1.12 -1.45
N LYS A 68 10.03 -2.25 -0.77
CA LYS A 68 9.40 -3.50 -1.16
C LYS A 68 8.63 -4.10 0.00
N LEU A 69 7.36 -4.44 -0.24
CA LEU A 69 6.50 -5.15 0.70
C LEU A 69 6.40 -6.61 0.31
N VAL A 70 6.62 -7.50 1.26
CA VAL A 70 6.45 -8.96 1.09
C VAL A 70 5.62 -9.50 2.24
N LEU A 71 4.62 -10.32 1.91
CA LEU A 71 3.77 -11.02 2.87
C LEU A 71 3.77 -12.53 2.61
N GLN A 72 3.78 -13.29 3.71
CA GLN A 72 3.65 -14.73 3.74
C GLN A 72 2.74 -15.15 4.90
N ALA A 73 2.18 -16.35 4.82
CA ALA A 73 1.30 -16.89 5.85
C ALA A 73 1.70 -18.34 6.16
N PRO A 74 1.74 -18.75 7.44
CA PRO A 74 1.79 -20.15 7.81
C PRO A 74 0.67 -20.92 7.09
N GLY A 75 1.03 -22.01 6.40
CA GLY A 75 0.10 -22.79 5.57
C GLY A 75 0.13 -22.43 4.08
N CYS A 76 0.76 -21.33 3.70
CA CYS A 76 1.15 -21.06 2.31
C CYS A 76 2.61 -21.47 2.12
N GLY A 77 2.91 -22.26 1.08
CA GLY A 77 4.28 -22.76 0.81
C GLY A 77 5.30 -21.67 0.44
N GLY A 78 4.91 -20.39 0.43
CA GLY A 78 5.78 -19.28 0.08
C GLY A 78 5.14 -17.91 0.26
N ILE A 79 5.68 -16.94 -0.47
CA ILE A 79 5.19 -15.56 -0.53
C ILE A 79 3.85 -15.55 -1.28
N PHE A 80 2.80 -15.03 -0.63
CA PHE A 80 1.50 -14.86 -1.29
C PHE A 80 1.31 -13.45 -1.84
N TYR A 81 2.08 -12.47 -1.36
CA TYR A 81 2.00 -11.10 -1.85
C TYR A 81 3.38 -10.44 -1.87
N GLN A 82 3.68 -9.78 -2.99
CA GLN A 82 4.88 -8.98 -3.14
C GLN A 82 4.59 -7.81 -4.08
N ASP A 83 4.92 -6.60 -3.66
CA ASP A 83 4.77 -5.39 -4.48
C ASP A 83 5.78 -4.31 -4.08
N ASP A 84 6.02 -3.40 -5.02
CA ASP A 84 6.97 -2.30 -4.91
C ASP A 84 6.24 -1.00 -4.57
N LEU A 85 6.78 -0.27 -3.59
CA LEU A 85 6.24 0.99 -3.09
C LEU A 85 6.86 2.05 -3.97
N VAL A 86 6.02 2.71 -4.74
CA VAL A 86 6.50 3.66 -5.72
C VAL A 86 5.85 5.00 -5.41
N LYS A 87 6.67 6.03 -5.25
CA LYS A 87 6.19 7.41 -5.27
C LYS A 87 6.08 7.85 -6.71
N ASP A 88 4.84 8.08 -7.12
CA ASP A 88 4.56 8.67 -8.41
C ASP A 88 4.97 10.15 -8.39
N LYS A 89 6.02 10.47 -9.15
CA LYS A 89 6.54 11.85 -9.25
C LYS A 89 5.78 12.69 -10.29
N ASN A 90 4.93 12.06 -11.08
CA ASN A 90 4.16 12.68 -12.15
C ASN A 90 2.67 12.80 -11.81
N ILE A 91 2.28 12.44 -10.59
CA ILE A 91 0.90 12.46 -10.08
C ILE A 91 0.18 13.82 -10.23
N HIS A 92 0.95 14.91 -10.37
CA HIS A 92 0.46 16.27 -10.57
C HIS A 92 0.64 16.81 -12.00
N LEU A 93 1.21 16.04 -12.92
CA LEU A 93 1.44 16.42 -14.33
C LEU A 93 0.22 16.12 -15.21
N ASP A 94 -0.99 16.35 -14.68
CA ASP A 94 -2.25 16.14 -15.42
C ASP A 94 -2.44 14.72 -15.98
N GLU A 95 -1.92 13.66 -15.34
CA GLU A 95 -2.34 12.28 -15.67
C GLU A 95 -3.85 12.02 -15.36
N ASN A 96 -4.53 13.01 -14.78
CA ASN A 96 -6.00 13.12 -14.71
C ASN A 96 -6.50 14.39 -15.40
N ILE A 97 -6.38 14.50 -16.73
CA ILE A 97 -7.25 15.39 -17.52
C ILE A 97 -8.69 14.85 -17.46
N GLY A 98 -9.31 15.09 -16.31
CA GLY A 98 -10.74 15.26 -16.15
C GLY A 98 -10.96 16.73 -15.79
N PHE A 99 -11.40 17.48 -16.79
CA PHE A 99 -12.11 18.76 -16.77
C PHE A 99 -12.63 19.31 -15.42
N ARG A 100 -12.88 20.63 -15.34
CA ARG A 100 -13.45 21.39 -14.19
C ARG A 100 -14.74 20.85 -13.52
N ASN A 101 -15.27 19.69 -13.94
CA ASN A 101 -16.37 18.95 -13.31
C ASN A 101 -15.97 17.51 -12.90
N TRP A 102 -14.68 17.19 -12.82
CA TRP A 102 -14.20 15.86 -12.47
C TRP A 102 -14.11 15.72 -10.95
N THR A 103 -14.87 14.77 -10.42
CA THR A 103 -14.77 14.35 -9.02
C THR A 103 -13.79 13.19 -9.00
N PRO A 104 -12.63 13.30 -8.31
CA PRO A 104 -11.68 12.20 -8.23
C PRO A 104 -12.40 10.99 -7.65
N ALA A 105 -12.35 9.89 -8.37
CA ALA A 105 -12.95 8.68 -7.91
C ALA A 105 -11.99 7.99 -6.92
N LEU A 106 -12.53 7.18 -5.98
CA LEU A 106 -11.87 6.63 -4.77
C LEU A 106 -10.51 5.91 -4.97
N TRP A 107 -10.02 5.81 -6.20
CA TRP A 107 -8.93 4.98 -6.71
C TRP A 107 -7.72 5.77 -7.21
N THR A 108 -7.70 7.11 -7.17
CA THR A 108 -6.65 7.88 -7.86
C THR A 108 -5.38 8.25 -7.08
N HIS A 109 -5.25 8.01 -5.77
CA HIS A 109 -3.97 8.29 -5.09
C HIS A 109 -3.59 7.22 -4.06
N ASN A 110 -2.48 6.53 -4.32
CA ASN A 110 -1.65 5.78 -3.35
C ASN A 110 -2.20 4.55 -2.63
N ARG A 111 -3.34 3.98 -3.04
CA ARG A 111 -3.75 2.64 -2.57
C ARG A 111 -3.73 1.66 -3.72
N LYS A 112 -2.59 0.99 -3.93
CA LYS A 112 -2.57 -0.17 -4.82
C LYS A 112 -3.48 -1.23 -4.19
N LYS A 113 -4.55 -1.59 -4.89
CA LYS A 113 -5.47 -2.66 -4.49
C LYS A 113 -5.17 -3.85 -5.38
N ALA A 114 -4.76 -4.96 -4.78
CA ALA A 114 -4.86 -6.26 -5.44
C ALA A 114 -6.08 -6.96 -4.85
N GLU A 115 -7.10 -7.21 -5.69
CA GLU A 115 -8.10 -8.21 -5.35
C GLU A 115 -7.38 -9.55 -5.31
N TRP A 116 -7.39 -10.17 -4.13
CA TRP A 116 -6.62 -11.37 -3.89
C TRP A 116 -7.49 -12.31 -3.08
N GLU A 117 -7.77 -13.49 -3.62
CA GLU A 117 -8.50 -14.51 -2.90
C GLU A 117 -7.51 -15.57 -2.40
N LEU A 118 -7.16 -15.50 -1.11
CA LEU A 118 -6.36 -16.53 -0.46
C LEU A 118 -7.14 -17.11 0.70
N SER A 119 -7.56 -18.37 0.53
CA SER A 119 -8.12 -19.16 1.61
C SER A 119 -6.99 -19.60 2.53
N LEU A 120 -7.03 -19.10 3.76
CA LEU A 120 -6.05 -19.38 4.81
C LEU A 120 -6.77 -20.02 6.01
N PRO A 121 -7.19 -21.30 5.91
CA PRO A 121 -7.81 -21.96 7.04
C PRO A 121 -6.79 -22.05 8.18
N HIS A 122 -7.16 -21.52 9.35
CA HIS A 122 -6.40 -21.61 10.61
C HIS A 122 -5.04 -20.88 10.62
N THR A 123 -4.90 -19.80 9.87
CA THR A 123 -3.73 -18.91 10.02
C THR A 123 -3.93 -17.93 11.17
N ASP A 124 -3.06 -18.00 12.20
CA ASP A 124 -3.10 -17.09 13.35
C ASP A 124 -2.41 -15.73 13.09
N PHE A 125 -1.51 -15.68 12.09
CA PHE A 125 -0.80 -14.46 11.73
C PHE A 125 -0.34 -14.47 10.28
N VAL A 126 -0.25 -13.28 9.68
CA VAL A 126 0.52 -13.02 8.46
C VAL A 126 1.87 -12.46 8.85
N GLU A 127 2.94 -12.98 8.28
CA GLU A 127 4.28 -12.44 8.44
C GLU A 127 4.64 -11.60 7.23
N GLY A 128 5.46 -10.59 7.45
CA GLY A 128 5.99 -9.82 6.35
C GLY A 128 7.27 -9.09 6.68
N TYR A 129 7.86 -8.55 5.63
CA TYR A 129 8.86 -7.51 5.79
C TYR A 129 8.61 -6.37 4.81
N PHE A 130 8.95 -5.17 5.28
CA PHE A 130 9.11 -4.01 4.43
C PHE A 130 10.59 -3.68 4.35
N TRP A 131 11.11 -3.52 3.14
CA TRP A 131 12.48 -3.07 2.91
C TRP A 131 12.46 -1.66 2.32
N ASN A 132 12.89 -0.67 3.09
CA ASN A 132 13.10 0.69 2.62
C ASN A 132 14.27 0.72 1.64
N GLN A 133 14.01 1.19 0.42
CA GLN A 133 14.99 1.36 -0.66
C GLN A 133 15.14 2.83 -1.06
N ARG A 134 14.46 3.74 -0.37
CA ARG A 134 14.62 5.19 -0.53
C ARG A 134 16.04 5.62 -0.13
N THR A 135 16.53 6.64 -0.82
CA THR A 135 17.91 7.16 -0.68
C THR A 135 18.01 8.44 0.14
N ASP A 136 16.91 8.89 0.73
CA ASP A 136 16.90 10.06 1.62
C ASP A 136 16.50 9.68 3.05
N ASP A 137 16.65 10.63 3.97
CA ASP A 137 16.53 10.42 5.42
C ASP A 137 15.16 10.77 6.00
N ASP A 138 14.16 11.07 5.16
CA ASP A 138 12.84 11.46 5.66
C ASP A 138 12.13 10.27 6.30
N ALA A 139 11.64 10.46 7.52
CA ALA A 139 10.80 9.48 8.18
C ALA A 139 9.38 9.48 7.56
N TYR A 140 8.78 8.30 7.46
CA TYR A 140 7.42 8.12 6.99
C TYR A 140 6.78 6.85 7.56
N PHE A 141 5.47 6.73 7.38
CA PHE A 141 4.73 5.54 7.74
C PHE A 141 4.30 4.76 6.50
N VAL A 142 4.51 3.45 6.53
CA VAL A 142 3.88 2.53 5.59
C VAL A 142 2.65 1.94 6.26
N HIS A 143 1.51 2.09 5.61
CA HIS A 143 0.24 1.51 6.04
C HIS A 143 -0.08 0.29 5.19
N ILE A 144 -0.53 -0.77 5.84
CA ILE A 144 -0.99 -2.02 5.24
C ILE A 144 -2.40 -2.27 5.76
N TYR A 145 -3.33 -2.53 4.84
CA TYR A 145 -4.70 -2.90 5.11
C TYR A 145 -4.97 -4.26 4.49
N LEU A 146 -5.26 -5.25 5.35
CA LEU A 146 -5.70 -6.57 4.92
C LEU A 146 -7.21 -6.62 5.00
N TRP A 147 -7.86 -6.78 3.84
CA TRP A 147 -9.29 -7.03 3.76
C TRP A 147 -9.51 -8.52 3.97
N ILE A 148 -10.37 -8.85 4.93
CA ILE A 148 -10.64 -10.23 5.31
C ILE A 148 -12.13 -10.53 5.29
N GLU A 149 -12.45 -11.79 5.01
CA GLU A 149 -13.78 -12.34 5.24
C GLU A 149 -13.72 -13.31 6.43
N LYS A 150 -14.70 -13.19 7.32
CA LYS A 150 -14.85 -14.03 8.51
C LYS A 150 -16.08 -14.92 8.42
N THR A 151 -16.00 -16.07 9.06
CA THR A 151 -17.16 -16.92 9.34
C THR A 151 -18.00 -16.28 10.45
N ALA A 152 -19.32 -16.40 10.36
CA ALA A 152 -20.21 -15.96 11.45
C ALA A 152 -19.79 -16.64 12.76
N ALA A 153 -19.77 -15.85 13.84
CA ALA A 153 -19.54 -16.36 15.20
C ALA A 153 -20.69 -17.27 15.64
#